data_AF-A0A937UA54-F1
#
_entry.id   AF-A0A937UA54-F1
#
_cell.length_a   1.000
_cell.length_b   1.000
_cell.length_c   1.000
_cell.angle_alpha   90.00
_cell.angle_beta   90.00
_cell.angle_gamma   90.00
#
_symmetry.space_group_name_H-M   'P 1'
#
loop_
_entity.id
_entity.type
_entity.pdbx_description
1 polymer ?
#
loop_
_entity_poly.entity_id
_entity_poly.type
_entity_poly.pdbx_seq_one_letter_code
_entity_poly.pdbx_strand_id
1 'polypeptide(L)' 'MGMDYWLGRTHAVYANVYKEEGDQPKAKENLNKAIEILKECGADGWVEKYEKELAELS' A
#
# COMPACT_ATOMS: atom_id res chain seq x y z
N MET A 1 15.50 -6.20 6.90
CA MET A 1 14.50 -5.24 6.42
C MET A 1 14.92 -3.84 6.84
N GLY A 2 14.94 -2.88 5.90
CA GLY A 2 15.33 -1.48 6.16
C GLY A 2 14.16 -0.59 6.60
N MET A 3 14.44 0.70 6.79
CA MET A 3 13.44 1.73 7.13
C MET A 3 12.32 1.81 6.08
N ASP A 4 12.68 1.68 4.80
CA ASP A 4 11.75 1.78 3.68
C ASP A 4 10.68 0.70 3.71
N TYR A 5 11.02 -0.52 4.13
CA TYR A 5 10.03 -1.58 4.31
C TYR A 5 8.94 -1.16 5.30
N TRP A 6 9.32 -0.58 6.43
CA TRP A 6 8.37 -0.11 7.44
C TRP A 6 7.58 1.11 6.95
N LEU A 7 8.19 1.97 6.15
CA LEU A 7 7.52 3.09 5.50
C LEU A 7 6.43 2.61 4.52
N GLY A 8 6.75 1.64 3.66
CA GLY A 8 5.77 1.01 2.76
C GLY A 8 4.62 0.34 3.52
N ARG A 9 4.92 -0.38 4.61
CA ARG A 9 3.90 -0.95 5.50
C ARG A 9 3.03 0.11 6.18
N THR A 10 3.59 1.26 6.53
CA THR A 10 2.85 2.38 7.13
C THR A 10 1.87 3.00 6.13
N HIS A 11 2.30 3.20 4.89
CA HIS A 11 1.39 3.63 3.82
C HIS A 11 0.24 2.63 3.61
N ALA A 12 0.48 1.32 3.63
CA ALA A 12 -0.59 0.34 3.54
C ALA A 12 -1.59 0.43 4.70
N VAL A 13 -1.12 0.72 5.93
CA VAL A 13 -2.02 0.98 7.07
C VAL A 13 -2.89 2.21 6.83
N TYR A 14 -2.31 3.32 6.35
CA TYR A 14 -3.09 4.52 6.01
C TYR A 14 -4.11 4.25 4.91
N ALA A 15 -3.76 3.44 3.90
CA ALA A 15 -4.72 3.08 2.88
C ALA A 15 -5.94 2.35 3.45
N ASN A 16 -5.72 1.44 4.41
CA ASN A 16 -6.82 0.78 5.09
C ASN A 16 -7.67 1.76 5.91
N VAL A 17 -7.04 2.71 6.62
CA VAL A 17 -7.78 3.76 7.36
C VAL A 17 -8.68 4.56 6.42
N TYR A 18 -8.15 5.05 5.30
CA TYR A 18 -8.95 5.81 4.33
C TYR A 18 -10.04 4.97 3.66
N LYS A 19 -9.81 3.67 3.46
CA LYS A 19 -10.85 2.76 2.98
C LYS A 19 -12.02 2.66 3.96
N GLU A 20 -11.74 2.50 5.26
CA GLU A 20 -12.77 2.46 6.31
C GLU A 20 -13.52 3.80 6.43
N GLU A 21 -12.86 4.92 6.13
CA GLU A 21 -13.47 6.26 6.07
C GLU A 21 -14.26 6.52 4.77
N GLY A 22 -14.15 5.64 3.76
CA GLY A 22 -14.76 5.81 2.45
C GLY A 22 -14.01 6.75 1.51
N ASP A 23 -12.82 7.26 1.89
CA ASP A 23 -11.96 8.09 1.06
C ASP A 23 -11.12 7.22 0.10
N GLN A 24 -11.79 6.66 -0.91
CA GLN A 24 -11.16 5.80 -1.91
C GLN A 24 -9.96 6.46 -2.65
N PRO A 25 -9.99 7.75 -3.04
CA PRO A 25 -8.83 8.39 -3.66
C PRO A 25 -7.57 8.33 -2.77
N LYS A 26 -7.68 8.64 -1.48
CA LYS A 26 -6.52 8.55 -0.58
C LYS A 26 -6.12 7.12 -0.26
N ALA A 27 -7.07 6.19 -0.22
CA ALA A 27 -6.74 4.76 -0.11
C ALA A 27 -5.88 4.30 -1.28
N LYS A 28 -6.27 4.65 -2.52
CA LYS A 28 -5.51 4.35 -3.75
C LYS A 28 -4.13 5.02 -3.74
N GLU A 29 -4.04 6.29 -3.34
CA GLU A 29 -2.76 7.00 -3.26
C GLU A 29 -1.77 6.30 -2.31
N ASN A 30 -2.23 5.92 -1.12
CA ASN A 30 -1.39 5.26 -0.13
C ASN A 30 -1.00 3.83 -0.53
N LEU A 31 -1.91 3.06 -1.14
CA LEU A 31 -1.57 1.72 -1.66
C LEU A 31 -0.51 1.80 -2.78
N ASN A 32 -0.61 2.77 -3.69
CA ASN A 32 0.40 2.96 -4.73
C ASN A 32 1.78 3.27 -4.14
N LYS A 33 1.86 4.17 -3.15
CA LYS A 33 3.12 4.47 -2.44
C LYS A 33 3.68 3.24 -1.72
N ALA A 34 2.81 2.45 -1.09
CA ALA A 34 3.23 1.21 -0.44
C ALA A 34 3.85 0.23 -1.45
N ILE A 35 3.21 0.05 -2.61
CA ILE A 35 3.69 -0.84 -3.69
C ILE A 35 5.06 -0.39 -4.20
N GLU A 36 5.23 0.90 -4.52
CA GLU A 36 6.49 1.46 -5.02
C GLU A 36 7.65 1.18 -4.07
N ILE A 37 7.49 1.53 -2.79
CA ILE A 37 8.54 1.37 -1.78
C ILE A 37 8.85 -0.11 -1.52
N LEU A 38 7.81 -0.97 -1.46
CA LEU A 38 8.00 -2.39 -1.17
C LEU A 38 8.62 -3.14 -2.34
N LYS A 39 8.39 -2.68 -3.58
CA LYS A 39 9.08 -3.19 -4.77
C LYS A 39 10.58 -2.90 -4.71
N GLU A 40 10.97 -1.69 -4.30
CA GLU A 40 12.39 -1.35 -4.09
C GLU A 40 13.03 -2.20 -2.99
N CYS A 41 12.24 -2.60 -1.98
CA CYS A 41 12.69 -3.49 -0.91
C CYS A 41 12.76 -4.97 -1.29
N GLY A 42 12.33 -5.38 -2.50
CA GLY A 42 12.20 -6.79 -2.90
C GLY A 42 11.16 -7.54 -2.07
N ALA A 43 10.15 -6.84 -1.55
CA ALA A 43 9.10 -7.40 -0.70
C ALA A 43 7.89 -7.85 -1.55
N ASP A 44 8.15 -8.69 -2.55
CA ASP A 44 7.21 -9.01 -3.64
C ASP A 44 5.87 -9.58 -3.17
N GLY A 45 5.87 -10.38 -2.10
CA GLY A 45 4.62 -10.91 -1.52
C GLY A 45 3.67 -9.81 -0.99
N TRP A 46 4.22 -8.67 -0.55
CA TRP A 46 3.40 -7.50 -0.20
C TRP A 46 2.97 -6.70 -1.43
N VAL A 47 3.83 -6.60 -2.44
CA VAL A 47 3.50 -5.96 -3.72
C VAL A 47 2.29 -6.63 -4.35
N GLU A 48 2.33 -7.96 -4.53
CA GLU A 48 1.22 -8.73 -5.11
C GLU A 48 -0.08 -8.58 -4.31
N LYS A 49 0.01 -8.54 -2.98
CA LYS A 49 -1.14 -8.33 -2.12
C LYS A 49 -1.77 -6.96 -2.37
N TYR A 50 -0.96 -5.91 -2.37
CA TYR A 50 -1.47 -4.54 -2.50
C TYR A 50 -1.92 -4.19 -3.92
N GLU A 51 -1.33 -4.81 -4.96
CA GLU A 51 -1.84 -4.70 -6.33
C GLU A 51 -3.24 -5.30 -6.46
N LYS A 52 -3.52 -6.43 -5.79
CA LYS A 52 -4.87 -7.02 -5.75
C LYS A 52 -5.85 -6.12 -5.00
N GLU A 53 -5.47 -5.63 -3.82
CA GLU A 53 -6.32 -4.69 -3.05
C GLU A 53 -6.59 -3.40 -3.84
N LEU A 54 -5.61 -2.87 -4.57
CA LEU A 54 -5.77 -1.69 -5.42
C LEU A 54 -6.74 -1.94 -6.58
N ALA A 55 -6.68 -3.13 -7.19
CA ALA A 55 -7.62 -3.53 -8.24
C ALA A 55 -9.06 -3.65 -7.72
N GLU A 56 -9.25 -4.09 -6.47
CA GLU A 56 -10.57 -4.17 -5.81
C GLU A 56 -11.14 -2.79 -5.43
N LEU A 57 -10.30 -1.77 -5.29
CA LEU A 57 -10.74 -0.38 -5.05
C LEU A 57 -11.15 0.35 -6.35
N SER A 58 -10.93 -0.26 -7.52
CA SER A 58 -11.14 0.37 -8.82
C SER A 58 -12.60 0.46 -9.25
#